data_AF-A0A959UU03-F1
#
_entry.id   AF-A0A959UU03-F1
#
_cell.length_a   1.000
_cell.length_b   1.000
_cell.length_c   1.000
_cell.angle_alpha   90.00
_cell.angle_beta   90.00
_cell.angle_gamma   90.00
#
_symmetry.space_group_name_H-M   'P 1'
#
loop_
_entity.id
_entity.type
_entity.pdbx_description
1 polymer ?
#
loop_
_entity_poly.entity_id
_entity_poly.type
_entity_poly.pdbx_seq_one_letter_code
_entity_poly.pdbx_strand_id
1 'polypeptide(L)'
;IPAQAECWTCHKSNNIPAPIGPKPRNLNTLHAYADGVRDQLAEWEAVGYLDPAHPPVTTTVARWDDPSADMEERVRAYLDINCAHCHTDGGHCDYRPMRFSWEDTADPVNLGRCVAPHDPIFPDATYIIAAGDPQASMAYRRMNTTLENQRMPLLGRTTIHEEGVQLMEQWINNLGPPCP
;
A
#
# COMPACT_ATOMS: atom_id res chain seq x y z
N ILE A 1 -20.54 8.71 -2.19
CA ILE A 1 -20.25 7.57 -3.09
C ILE A 1 -19.60 8.18 -4.33
N PRO A 2 -18.41 7.69 -4.76
CA PRO A 2 -17.70 8.27 -5.90
C PRO A 2 -18.52 8.26 -7.18
N ALA A 3 -18.35 9.28 -8.02
CA ALA A 3 -18.90 9.32 -9.37
C ALA A 3 -18.16 8.35 -10.30
N GLN A 4 -18.79 7.95 -11.40
CA GLN A 4 -18.20 7.00 -12.35
C GLN A 4 -16.80 7.44 -12.84
N ALA A 5 -16.62 8.73 -13.12
CA ALA A 5 -15.33 9.27 -13.54
C ALA A 5 -14.24 9.12 -12.46
N GLU A 6 -14.61 9.19 -11.18
CA GLU A 6 -13.68 8.99 -10.05
C GLU A 6 -13.29 7.52 -9.90
N CYS A 7 -14.18 6.58 -10.24
CA CYS A 7 -13.85 5.16 -10.30
C CYS A 7 -12.72 4.91 -11.30
N TRP A 8 -12.79 5.57 -12.47
CA TRP A 8 -11.79 5.50 -13.53
C TRP A 8 -10.45 6.12 -13.16
N THR A 9 -10.38 6.97 -12.13
CA THR A 9 -9.10 7.48 -11.64
C THR A 9 -8.23 6.34 -11.13
N CYS A 10 -8.81 5.39 -10.39
CA CYS A 10 -8.08 4.28 -9.79
C CYS A 10 -8.12 3.02 -10.68
N HIS A 11 -9.26 2.70 -11.33
CA HIS A 11 -9.44 1.47 -12.12
C HIS A 11 -8.86 1.54 -13.54
N LYS A 12 -7.58 1.92 -13.64
CA LYS A 12 -6.87 2.00 -14.92
C LYS A 12 -5.36 1.78 -14.77
N SER A 13 -4.73 1.35 -15.86
CA SER A 13 -3.29 1.42 -16.08
C SER A 13 -3.03 1.89 -17.50
N ASN A 14 -2.17 2.90 -17.69
CA ASN A 14 -1.90 3.53 -18.99
C ASN A 14 -3.19 3.99 -19.72
N ASN A 15 -4.18 4.48 -18.96
CA ASN A 15 -5.51 4.83 -19.44
C ASN A 15 -6.33 3.66 -20.03
N ILE A 16 -5.91 2.42 -19.81
CA ILE A 16 -6.64 1.21 -20.15
C ILE A 16 -7.36 0.70 -18.88
N PRO A 17 -8.65 0.34 -18.96
CA PRO A 17 -9.38 -0.25 -17.84
C PRO A 17 -8.65 -1.42 -17.20
N ALA A 18 -8.49 -1.39 -15.88
CA ALA A 18 -7.86 -2.46 -15.13
C ALA A 18 -8.53 -2.66 -13.77
N PRO A 19 -8.73 -3.90 -13.31
CA PRO A 19 -9.27 -4.16 -11.98
C PRO A 19 -8.26 -3.76 -10.90
N ILE A 20 -8.77 -3.27 -9.78
CA ILE A 20 -8.05 -3.17 -8.51
C ILE A 20 -8.60 -4.30 -7.67
N GLY A 21 -7.76 -5.24 -7.28
CA GLY A 21 -8.18 -6.39 -6.50
C GLY A 21 -7.03 -6.90 -5.64
N PRO A 22 -7.34 -7.81 -4.70
CA PRO A 22 -6.30 -8.57 -4.05
C PRO A 22 -5.45 -9.25 -5.13
N LYS A 23 -4.15 -9.08 -5.05
CA LYS A 23 -3.19 -9.82 -5.87
C LYS A 23 -3.06 -11.23 -5.27
N PRO A 24 -2.70 -12.25 -6.05
CA PRO A 24 -2.57 -13.61 -5.53
C PRO A 24 -1.67 -13.71 -4.28
N ARG A 25 -0.63 -12.87 -4.20
CA ARG A 25 0.25 -12.77 -3.02
C ARG A 25 -0.45 -12.39 -1.71
N ASN A 26 -1.56 -11.64 -1.78
CA ASN A 26 -2.36 -11.25 -0.62
C ASN A 26 -3.25 -12.40 -0.12
N LEU A 27 -3.47 -13.39 -0.99
CA LEU A 27 -4.34 -14.54 -0.74
C LEU A 27 -3.55 -15.84 -0.52
N ASN A 28 -2.25 -15.86 -0.81
CA ASN A 28 -1.36 -17.00 -0.63
C ASN A 28 -1.02 -17.22 0.85
N THR A 29 -2.01 -17.62 1.64
CA THR A 29 -1.91 -17.75 3.10
C THR A 29 -2.79 -18.89 3.61
N LEU A 30 -2.48 -19.37 4.81
CA LEU A 30 -3.32 -20.32 5.52
C LEU A 30 -4.56 -19.61 6.06
N HIS A 31 -5.73 -20.15 5.74
CA HIS A 31 -7.01 -19.66 6.23
C HIS A 31 -7.69 -20.71 7.10
N ALA A 32 -8.35 -20.25 8.16
CA ALA A 32 -9.11 -21.09 9.08
C ALA A 32 -10.55 -21.19 8.58
N TYR A 33 -10.93 -22.38 8.09
CA TYR A 33 -12.30 -22.72 7.71
C TYR A 33 -12.98 -23.48 8.85
N ALA A 34 -14.29 -23.70 8.71
CA ALA A 34 -15.10 -24.37 9.73
C ALA A 34 -14.61 -25.80 10.07
N ASP A 35 -13.98 -26.47 9.11
CA ASP A 35 -13.53 -27.86 9.17
C ASP A 35 -12.00 -28.03 9.24
N GLY A 36 -11.24 -26.93 9.24
CA GLY A 36 -9.78 -26.98 9.39
C GLY A 36 -9.03 -25.80 8.78
N VAL A 37 -7.70 -25.83 8.93
CA VAL A 37 -6.80 -24.85 8.31
C VAL A 37 -6.27 -25.41 6.99
N ARG A 38 -6.32 -24.61 5.93
CA ARG A 38 -5.81 -24.96 4.60
C ARG A 38 -5.32 -23.73 3.86
N ASP A 39 -4.51 -23.94 2.83
CA ASP A 39 -4.13 -22.87 1.93
C ASP A 39 -5.35 -22.32 1.19
N GLN A 40 -5.51 -21.00 1.19
CA GLN A 40 -6.68 -20.31 0.66
C GLN A 40 -6.81 -20.47 -0.87
N LEU A 41 -5.69 -20.47 -1.60
CA LEU A 41 -5.72 -20.62 -3.06
C LEU A 41 -6.07 -22.07 -3.43
N ALA A 42 -5.47 -23.05 -2.75
CA ALA A 42 -5.81 -24.46 -2.94
C ALA A 42 -7.28 -24.76 -2.62
N GLU A 43 -7.85 -24.13 -1.59
CA GLU A 43 -9.29 -24.25 -1.33
C GLU A 43 -10.12 -23.66 -2.46
N TRP A 44 -9.72 -22.49 -2.99
CA TRP A 44 -10.44 -21.85 -4.09
C TRP A 44 -10.39 -22.67 -5.37
N GLU A 45 -9.31 -23.39 -5.64
CA GLU A 45 -9.27 -24.39 -6.71
C GLU A 45 -10.26 -25.52 -6.43
N ALA A 46 -10.26 -26.08 -5.21
CA ALA A 46 -11.09 -27.22 -4.83
C ALA A 46 -12.61 -26.93 -4.95
N VAL A 47 -13.03 -25.70 -4.62
CA VAL A 47 -14.45 -25.27 -4.72
C VAL A 47 -14.80 -24.64 -6.08
N GLY A 48 -13.84 -24.55 -7.01
CA GLY A 48 -14.05 -24.05 -8.38
C GLY A 48 -14.12 -22.53 -8.54
N TYR A 49 -13.57 -21.77 -7.58
CA TYR A 49 -13.45 -20.31 -7.67
C TYR A 49 -12.17 -19.85 -8.40
N LEU A 50 -11.13 -20.68 -8.37
CA LEU A 50 -9.86 -20.42 -9.04
C LEU A 50 -9.59 -21.51 -10.07
N ASP A 51 -9.17 -21.10 -11.28
CA ASP A 51 -8.76 -22.03 -12.32
C ASP A 51 -7.43 -22.71 -11.91
N PRO A 52 -7.36 -24.05 -11.82
CA PRO A 52 -6.12 -24.76 -11.50
C PRO A 52 -4.98 -24.53 -12.50
N ALA A 53 -5.27 -23.97 -13.68
CA ALA A 53 -4.26 -23.56 -14.65
C ALA A 53 -3.64 -22.16 -14.37
N HIS A 54 -3.93 -21.55 -13.22
CA HIS A 54 -3.37 -20.25 -12.86
C HIS A 54 -1.83 -20.29 -12.71
N PRO A 55 -1.12 -19.17 -12.95
CA PRO A 55 0.32 -19.12 -12.74
C PRO A 55 0.70 -19.43 -11.28
N PRO A 56 1.81 -20.15 -11.01
CA PRO A 56 2.20 -20.50 -9.65
C PRO A 56 2.42 -19.24 -8.81
N VAL A 57 1.85 -19.23 -7.60
CA VAL A 57 1.99 -18.14 -6.65
C VAL A 57 3.09 -18.49 -5.66
N THR A 58 4.25 -17.86 -5.81
CA THR A 58 5.45 -18.17 -5.02
C THR A 58 5.73 -17.13 -3.94
N THR A 59 4.94 -16.07 -3.87
CA THR A 59 5.12 -14.96 -2.94
C THR A 59 3.94 -14.89 -1.99
N THR A 60 4.24 -14.87 -0.69
CA THR A 60 3.30 -14.52 0.37
C THR A 60 3.77 -13.21 0.99
N VAL A 61 2.86 -12.25 1.18
CA VAL A 61 3.19 -11.01 1.88
C VAL A 61 2.75 -11.09 3.33
N ALA A 62 3.49 -10.41 4.21
CA ALA A 62 3.14 -10.32 5.62
C ALA A 62 1.75 -9.68 5.80
N ARG A 63 0.98 -10.19 6.76
CA ARG A 63 -0.21 -9.50 7.22
C ARG A 63 0.21 -8.25 7.99
N TRP A 64 -0.32 -7.09 7.61
CA TRP A 64 0.05 -5.81 8.23
C TRP A 64 -0.21 -5.78 9.75
N ASP A 65 -1.21 -6.54 10.22
CA ASP A 65 -1.63 -6.63 11.62
C ASP A 65 -0.95 -7.76 12.41
N ASP A 66 -0.07 -8.55 11.80
CA ASP A 66 0.67 -9.63 12.46
C ASP A 66 1.92 -9.07 13.16
N PRO A 67 1.95 -8.95 14.50
CA PRO A 67 3.09 -8.38 15.20
C PRO A 67 4.33 -9.28 15.20
N SER A 68 4.20 -10.55 14.79
CA SER A 68 5.32 -11.50 14.71
C SER A 68 6.12 -11.40 13.41
N ALA A 69 5.53 -10.78 12.37
CA ALA A 69 6.20 -10.54 11.10
C ALA A 69 7.13 -9.32 11.14
N ASP A 70 8.09 -9.29 10.22
CA ASP A 70 9.00 -8.15 10.08
C ASP A 70 8.24 -6.85 9.79
N MET A 71 8.64 -5.76 10.44
CA MET A 71 7.95 -4.48 10.36
C MET A 71 8.02 -3.87 8.96
N GLU A 72 9.17 -3.97 8.27
CA GLU A 72 9.32 -3.46 6.90
C GLU A 72 8.41 -4.26 5.95
N GLU A 73 8.35 -5.59 6.09
CA GLU A 73 7.46 -6.43 5.30
C GLU A 73 5.98 -6.07 5.52
N ARG A 74 5.57 -5.82 6.76
CA ARG A 74 4.20 -5.38 7.10
C ARG A 74 3.86 -4.04 6.45
N VAL A 75 4.80 -3.08 6.48
CA VAL A 75 4.63 -1.76 5.85
C VAL A 75 4.55 -1.87 4.33
N ARG A 76 5.45 -2.64 3.71
CA ARG A 76 5.44 -2.87 2.27
C ARG A 76 4.15 -3.53 1.81
N ALA A 77 3.67 -4.54 2.54
CA ALA A 77 2.39 -5.19 2.24
C ALA A 77 1.20 -4.23 2.40
N TYR A 78 1.23 -3.38 3.44
CA TYR A 78 0.20 -2.37 3.67
C TYR A 78 0.15 -1.32 2.56
N LEU A 79 1.30 -0.81 2.12
CA LEU A 79 1.41 0.15 1.02
C LEU A 79 1.06 -0.49 -0.34
N ASP A 80 1.41 -1.76 -0.57
CA ASP A 80 1.06 -2.48 -1.80
C ASP A 80 -0.46 -2.53 -2.01
N ILE A 81 -1.19 -2.99 -0.99
CA ILE A 81 -2.64 -3.18 -1.12
C ILE A 81 -3.41 -1.85 -1.10
N ASN A 82 -2.95 -0.85 -0.34
CA ASN A 82 -3.67 0.42 -0.16
C ASN A 82 -3.26 1.54 -1.13
N CYS A 83 -2.06 1.50 -1.71
CA CYS A 83 -1.48 2.65 -2.42
C CYS A 83 -0.96 2.32 -3.82
N ALA A 84 -0.46 1.10 -4.06
CA ALA A 84 0.26 0.77 -5.29
C ALA A 84 -0.58 0.91 -6.57
N HIS A 85 -1.89 0.70 -6.50
CA HIS A 85 -2.77 0.84 -7.67
C HIS A 85 -2.74 2.26 -8.27
N CYS A 86 -2.48 3.29 -7.45
CA CYS A 86 -2.28 4.67 -7.91
C CYS A 86 -0.80 5.01 -8.09
N HIS A 87 0.05 4.54 -7.18
CA HIS A 87 1.50 4.82 -7.15
C HIS A 87 2.29 3.65 -7.76
N THR A 88 2.10 3.47 -9.06
CA THR A 88 2.81 2.50 -9.91
C THR A 88 2.98 3.13 -11.29
N ASP A 89 3.86 2.59 -12.13
CA ASP A 89 3.98 3.05 -13.51
C ASP A 89 2.66 2.90 -14.27
N GLY A 90 2.27 3.96 -15.00
CA GLY A 90 0.99 4.04 -15.70
C GLY A 90 -0.24 4.20 -14.80
N GLY A 91 -0.07 4.28 -13.47
CA GLY A 91 -1.11 4.61 -12.50
C GLY A 91 -1.41 6.11 -12.45
N HIS A 92 -2.41 6.52 -11.67
CA HIS A 92 -2.80 7.94 -11.58
C HIS A 92 -1.71 8.86 -11.02
N CYS A 93 -0.86 8.34 -10.13
CA CYS A 93 0.17 9.10 -9.43
C CYS A 93 1.59 8.75 -9.93
N ASP A 94 1.73 8.25 -11.16
CA ASP A 94 3.02 7.83 -11.73
C ASP A 94 4.04 8.98 -11.90
N TYR A 95 3.58 10.22 -12.05
CA TYR A 95 4.40 11.44 -12.07
C TYR A 95 5.07 11.75 -10.72
N ARG A 96 4.75 11.02 -9.65
CA ARG A 96 5.39 11.09 -8.33
C ARG A 96 6.55 10.10 -8.26
N PRO A 97 7.54 10.32 -7.37
CA PRO A 97 8.70 9.44 -7.29
C PRO A 97 8.46 8.11 -6.53
N MET A 98 7.25 7.83 -6.05
CA MET A 98 6.95 6.61 -5.27
C MET A 98 6.41 5.48 -6.15
N ARG A 99 6.83 4.24 -5.87
CA ARG A 99 6.30 3.00 -6.47
C ARG A 99 6.00 2.00 -5.36
N PHE A 100 4.75 1.94 -4.93
CA PHE A 100 4.37 1.19 -3.73
C PHE A 100 4.08 -0.29 -3.97
N SER A 101 4.31 -0.80 -5.18
CA SER A 101 4.10 -2.22 -5.44
C SER A 101 5.04 -3.08 -4.58
N TRP A 102 4.61 -4.29 -4.20
CA TRP A 102 5.45 -5.20 -3.43
C TRP A 102 6.83 -5.41 -4.09
N GLU A 103 6.85 -5.57 -5.41
CA GLU A 103 8.05 -5.75 -6.21
C GLU A 103 8.99 -4.54 -6.17
N ASP A 104 8.44 -3.32 -6.22
CA ASP A 104 9.22 -2.08 -6.35
C ASP A 104 9.74 -1.57 -5.01
N THR A 105 9.04 -1.86 -3.91
CA THR A 105 9.36 -1.36 -2.57
C THR A 105 10.55 -2.04 -1.90
N ALA A 106 11.21 -2.97 -2.59
CA ALA A 106 12.55 -3.41 -2.20
C ALA A 106 13.56 -2.25 -2.29
N ASP A 107 13.31 -1.27 -3.14
CA ASP A 107 14.06 -0.01 -3.18
C ASP A 107 13.46 1.01 -2.19
N PRO A 108 14.21 1.50 -1.19
CA PRO A 108 13.73 2.51 -0.25
C PRO A 108 13.35 3.84 -0.90
N VAL A 109 13.89 4.16 -2.09
CA VAL A 109 13.50 5.35 -2.86
C VAL A 109 12.04 5.25 -3.28
N ASN A 110 11.60 4.06 -3.69
CA ASN A 110 10.21 3.80 -4.09
C ASN A 110 9.23 3.89 -2.92
N LEU A 111 9.71 3.62 -1.69
CA LEU A 111 8.99 3.90 -0.44
C LEU A 111 8.93 5.39 -0.09
N GLY A 112 9.68 6.24 -0.80
CA GLY A 112 9.77 7.67 -0.54
C GLY A 112 10.72 8.03 0.61
N ARG A 113 11.57 7.08 1.05
CA ARG A 113 12.51 7.30 2.16
C ARG A 113 13.56 8.33 1.76
N CYS A 114 13.57 9.46 2.47
CA CYS A 114 14.45 10.59 2.21
C CYS A 114 14.35 11.13 0.77
N VAL A 115 13.18 10.98 0.14
CA VAL A 115 12.90 11.51 -1.18
C VAL A 115 12.08 12.78 -1.04
N ALA A 116 12.52 13.86 -1.70
CA ALA A 116 11.79 15.11 -1.71
C ALA A 116 10.44 14.94 -2.44
N PRO A 117 9.34 15.49 -1.90
CA PRO A 117 8.05 15.42 -2.57
C PRO A 117 8.03 16.33 -3.79
N HIS A 118 7.41 15.88 -4.88
CA HIS A 118 7.26 16.70 -6.09
C HIS A 118 6.33 17.91 -5.85
N ASP A 119 5.21 17.75 -5.12
CA ASP A 119 4.32 18.86 -4.74
C ASP A 119 4.19 18.92 -3.21
N PRO A 120 4.97 19.79 -2.53
CA PRO A 120 4.87 20.00 -1.10
C PRO A 120 3.51 20.59 -0.69
N ILE A 121 2.83 19.93 0.24
CA ILE A 121 1.56 20.39 0.84
C ILE A 121 1.80 21.04 2.20
N PHE A 122 2.75 20.51 2.96
CA PHE A 122 3.11 21.02 4.28
C PHE A 122 4.52 21.62 4.21
N PRO A 123 4.71 22.89 4.60
CA PRO A 123 6.01 23.57 4.50
C PRO A 123 7.14 22.88 5.29
N ASP A 124 6.78 22.19 6.37
CA ASP A 124 7.66 21.50 7.31
C ASP A 124 7.84 20.00 6.99
N ALA A 125 7.11 19.45 6.00
CA ALA A 125 7.30 18.08 5.54
C ALA A 125 8.18 18.06 4.28
N THR A 126 9.50 18.10 4.48
CA THR A 126 10.50 18.19 3.41
C THR A 126 10.73 16.88 2.67
N TYR A 127 10.27 15.76 3.21
CA TYR A 127 10.41 14.43 2.64
C TYR A 127 9.05 13.70 2.55
N ILE A 128 8.93 12.78 1.59
CA ILE A 128 7.78 11.88 1.51
C ILE A 128 7.73 11.01 2.77
N ILE A 129 8.86 10.39 3.12
CA ILE A 129 9.13 9.75 4.41
C ILE A 129 10.45 10.31 4.95
N ALA A 130 10.39 11.06 6.05
CA ALA A 130 11.53 11.54 6.81
C ALA A 130 11.91 10.51 7.88
N ALA A 131 13.07 9.87 7.74
CA ALA A 131 13.54 8.87 8.68
C ALA A 131 13.65 9.44 10.11
N GLY A 132 12.99 8.80 11.07
CA GLY A 132 12.95 9.21 12.47
C GLY A 132 11.99 10.36 12.80
N ASP A 133 11.27 10.92 11.82
CA ASP A 133 10.35 12.05 12.04
C ASP A 133 9.03 11.90 11.25
N PRO A 134 7.98 11.33 11.89
CA PRO A 134 6.66 11.24 11.29
C PRO A 134 6.04 12.60 10.93
N GLN A 135 6.31 13.66 11.69
CA GLN A 135 5.73 14.98 11.45
C GLN A 135 6.38 15.71 10.27
N ALA A 136 7.66 15.44 10.03
CA ALA A 136 8.35 15.85 8.80
C ALA A 136 8.07 14.94 7.60
N SER A 137 7.28 13.86 7.77
CA SER A 137 6.92 12.92 6.71
C SER A 137 5.58 13.29 6.06
N MET A 138 5.61 13.68 4.78
CA MET A 138 4.39 14.03 4.05
C MET A 138 3.41 12.85 4.01
N ALA A 139 3.85 11.63 3.67
CA ALA A 139 2.95 10.50 3.51
C ALA A 139 2.19 10.21 4.82
N TYR A 140 2.88 10.20 5.96
CA TYR A 140 2.28 10.03 7.28
C TYR A 140 1.17 11.07 7.55
N ARG A 141 1.47 12.36 7.35
CA ARG A 141 0.49 13.43 7.59
C ARG A 141 -0.72 13.35 6.67
N ARG A 142 -0.53 12.96 5.41
CA ARG A 142 -1.63 12.75 4.46
C ARG A 142 -2.49 11.54 4.82
N MET A 143 -1.91 10.48 5.37
CA MET A 143 -2.65 9.35 5.92
C MET A 143 -3.46 9.75 7.17
N ASN A 144 -2.90 10.62 8.02
CA ASN A 144 -3.47 11.04 9.31
C ASN A 144 -4.34 12.32 9.26
N THR A 145 -4.98 12.62 8.13
CA THR A 145 -5.91 13.77 8.01
C THR A 145 -7.07 13.44 7.11
N THR A 146 -8.28 13.92 7.42
CA THR A 146 -9.47 13.79 6.57
C THR A 146 -9.75 15.04 5.72
N LEU A 147 -8.90 16.08 5.81
CA LEU A 147 -9.03 17.28 4.99
C LEU A 147 -8.83 16.93 3.51
N GLU A 148 -9.83 17.24 2.68
CA GLU A 148 -9.91 16.76 1.30
C GLU A 148 -8.71 17.13 0.43
N ASN A 149 -8.18 18.34 0.62
CA ASN A 149 -7.00 18.84 -0.10
C ASN A 149 -5.66 18.27 0.41
N GLN A 150 -5.67 17.47 1.47
CA GLN A 150 -4.44 16.94 2.10
C GLN A 150 -4.44 15.42 2.18
N ARG A 151 -5.60 14.79 2.39
CA ARG A 151 -5.74 13.36 2.69
C ARG A 151 -5.23 12.45 1.58
N MET A 152 -4.81 11.25 1.97
CA MET A 152 -4.54 10.12 1.07
C MET A 152 -5.24 8.84 1.55
N PRO A 153 -5.94 8.10 0.68
CA PRO A 153 -6.21 8.40 -0.73
C PRO A 153 -7.07 9.66 -0.93
N LEU A 154 -6.88 10.33 -2.07
CA LEU A 154 -7.60 11.56 -2.45
C LEU A 154 -9.12 11.33 -2.63
N LEU A 155 -9.48 10.12 -3.04
CA LEU A 155 -10.85 9.74 -3.39
C LEU A 155 -11.32 8.58 -2.50
N GLY A 156 -12.63 8.53 -2.26
CA GLY A 156 -13.27 7.37 -1.62
C GLY A 156 -13.02 7.16 -0.11
N ARG A 157 -12.10 7.90 0.50
CA ARG A 157 -11.79 7.79 1.95
C ARG A 157 -12.49 8.88 2.78
N THR A 158 -13.15 8.55 3.87
CA THR A 158 -13.75 9.54 4.80
C THR A 158 -13.32 9.36 6.26
N THR A 159 -12.68 8.25 6.58
CA THR A 159 -12.16 7.93 7.92
C THR A 159 -10.65 7.75 7.88
N ILE A 160 -10.01 7.76 9.04
CA ILE A 160 -8.59 7.38 9.18
C ILE A 160 -8.56 5.90 9.54
N HIS A 161 -7.64 5.14 8.92
CA HIS A 161 -7.28 3.80 9.40
C HIS A 161 -6.21 3.99 10.47
N GLU A 162 -6.63 4.05 11.74
CA GLU A 162 -5.78 4.44 12.86
C GLU A 162 -4.62 3.47 13.04
N GLU A 163 -4.88 2.19 12.90
CA GLU A 163 -3.90 1.12 13.05
C GLU A 163 -2.83 1.15 11.93
N GLY A 164 -3.24 1.48 10.70
CA GLY A 164 -2.31 1.68 9.59
C GLY A 164 -1.45 2.94 9.73
N VAL A 165 -2.02 4.02 10.27
CA VAL A 165 -1.25 5.22 10.63
C VAL A 165 -0.24 4.91 11.74
N GLN A 166 -0.65 4.14 12.75
CA GLN A 166 0.23 3.72 13.84
C GLN A 166 1.38 2.83 13.34
N LEU A 167 1.12 1.89 12.42
CA LEU A 167 2.18 1.09 11.78
C LEU A 167 3.20 1.97 11.07
N MET A 168 2.74 2.97 10.30
CA MET A 168 3.63 3.91 9.62
C MET A 168 4.42 4.77 10.60
N GLU A 169 3.81 5.25 11.68
CA GLU A 169 4.51 6.01 12.73
C GLU A 169 5.64 5.19 13.36
N GLN A 170 5.34 3.96 13.75
CA GLN A 170 6.32 3.05 14.34
C GLN A 170 7.47 2.76 13.38
N TRP A 171 7.15 2.47 12.12
CA TRP A 171 8.15 2.23 11.10
C TRP A 171 9.04 3.45 10.90
N ILE A 172 8.47 4.63 10.68
CA ILE A 172 9.22 5.88 10.47
C ILE A 172 10.15 6.17 11.64
N ASN A 173 9.68 6.03 12.88
CA ASN A 173 10.48 6.25 14.09
C ASN A 173 11.64 5.26 14.23
N ASN A 174 11.56 4.08 13.63
CA ASN A 174 12.63 3.08 13.62
C ASN A 174 13.56 3.19 12.40
N LEU A 175 13.28 4.11 11.46
CA LEU A 175 14.20 4.38 10.37
C LEU A 175 15.41 5.18 10.88
N GLY A 176 16.60 4.74 10.53
CA GLY A 176 17.84 5.48 10.77
C GLY A 176 18.86 5.26 9.65
N PRO A 177 19.82 6.18 9.43
CA PRO A 177 19.95 7.51 10.05
C PRO A 177 18.90 8.53 9.51
N PRO A 178 18.80 9.73 10.12
CA PRO A 178 17.96 10.82 9.60
C PRO A 178 18.27 11.16 8.15
N CYS A 179 17.29 11.73 7.46
CA CYS A 179 17.48 12.17 6.09
C CYS A 179 18.49 13.33 6.00
N PRO A 180 19.24 13.44 4.89
CA PRO A 180 20.24 14.50 4.69
C PRO A 180 19.69 15.94 4.68
#